data_AF-A0A7C2RSZ3-F1
#
_entry.id   AF-A0A7C2RSZ3-F1
#
_cell.length_a   1.000
_cell.length_b   1.000
_cell.length_c   1.000
_cell.angle_alpha   90.00
_cell.angle_beta   90.00
_cell.angle_gamma   90.00
#
_symmetry.space_group_name_H-M   'P 1'
#
loop_
_entity.id
_entity.type
_entity.pdbx_description
1 polymer ?
#
loop_
_entity_poly.entity_id
_entity_poly.type
_entity_poly.pdbx_seq_one_letter_code
_entity_poly.pdbx_strand_id
1 'polypeptide(L)'
;MKSIYGLDPLEFAGLKTEPLARRPSKVTPRDFARPHKRGSKFSEFLETLPSILAAVEFRRLVDALLAAHRKKKPILWGLGGHVIKVGLAPILIDLIERGFVQGIASTGAALIHDFETALAGRTSEDVEAQLARGRFGMSEETGALLNKLAKFAHREDLGFGEAVGRFLCQSANPPKPKGRRRAVA
;
A
#
# COMPACT_ATOMS: atom_id res chain seq x y z
N MET A 1 34.37 40.22 18.78
CA MET A 1 32.90 40.25 18.90
C MET A 1 32.47 39.09 19.78
N LYS A 2 31.74 39.33 20.88
CA LYS A 2 31.17 38.25 21.71
C LYS A 2 29.96 37.66 20.99
N SER A 3 29.87 36.34 20.95
CA SER A 3 28.74 35.61 20.37
C SER A 3 27.44 35.96 21.12
N ILE A 4 26.33 36.07 20.38
CA ILE A 4 24.97 36.27 20.94
C ILE A 4 24.34 34.96 21.44
N TYR A 5 24.97 33.82 21.16
CA TYR A 5 24.54 32.51 21.63
C TYR A 5 25.24 32.17 22.95
N GLY A 6 24.49 31.76 23.97
CA GLY A 6 25.02 31.34 25.28
C GLY A 6 25.64 29.93 25.31
N LEU A 7 26.11 29.46 24.17
CA LEU A 7 26.76 28.16 24.02
C LEU A 7 28.21 28.38 23.60
N ASP A 8 29.13 27.80 24.36
CA ASP A 8 30.54 27.79 24.03
C ASP A 8 30.82 26.81 22.86
N PRO A 9 31.86 27.06 22.04
CA PRO A 9 32.29 26.11 21.02
C PRO A 9 32.63 24.74 21.61
N LEU A 10 32.30 23.68 20.87
CA LEU A 10 32.66 22.31 21.26
C LEU A 10 34.18 22.15 21.42
N GLU A 11 34.61 21.51 22.50
CA GLU A 11 36.02 21.19 22.75
C GLU A 11 36.39 19.86 22.05
N PHE A 12 37.42 19.89 21.20
CA PHE A 12 37.83 18.72 20.40
C PHE A 12 39.16 18.10 20.84
N ALA A 13 39.77 18.55 21.94
CA ALA A 13 41.10 18.11 22.38
C ALA A 13 41.21 16.58 22.61
N GLY A 14 40.11 15.92 22.96
CA GLY A 14 40.04 14.46 23.16
C GLY A 14 39.66 13.65 21.90
N LEU A 15 39.38 14.30 20.77
CA LEU A 15 38.91 13.61 19.57
C LEU A 15 40.05 12.82 18.92
N LYS A 16 39.85 11.50 18.77
CA LYS A 16 40.77 10.63 18.03
C LYS A 16 40.12 10.21 16.72
N THR A 17 40.83 10.43 15.62
CA THR A 17 40.43 9.97 14.30
C THR A 17 41.17 8.69 13.93
N GLU A 18 40.57 7.88 13.06
CA GLU A 18 41.20 6.67 12.52
C GLU A 18 41.23 6.69 10.98
N PRO A 19 42.26 6.10 10.34
CA PRO A 19 42.28 5.96 8.88
C PRO A 19 41.13 5.09 8.39
N LEU A 20 40.42 5.54 7.34
CA LEU A 20 39.29 4.81 6.74
C LEU A 20 39.65 3.35 6.41
N ALA A 21 40.88 3.10 5.94
CA ALA A 21 41.37 1.77 5.58
C ALA A 21 41.44 0.77 6.75
N ARG A 22 41.48 1.27 8.00
CA ARG A 22 41.52 0.43 9.21
C ARG A 22 40.12 0.13 9.76
N ARG A 23 39.11 0.89 9.33
CA ARG A 23 37.73 0.73 9.78
C ARG A 23 37.00 -0.33 8.94
N PRO A 24 36.39 -1.36 9.55
CA PRO A 24 35.58 -2.32 8.81
C PRO A 24 34.39 -1.62 8.15
N SER A 25 34.21 -1.85 6.85
CA SER A 25 33.11 -1.28 6.06
C SER A 25 32.17 -2.39 5.62
N LYS A 26 30.86 -2.18 5.77
CA LYS A 26 29.81 -3.16 5.45
C LYS A 26 29.40 -3.18 3.97
N VAL A 27 29.74 -2.13 3.23
CA VAL A 27 29.27 -1.90 1.87
C VAL A 27 30.48 -1.78 0.95
N THR A 28 30.40 -2.45 -0.19
CA THR A 28 31.41 -2.42 -1.24
C THR A 28 30.78 -1.99 -2.56
N PRO A 29 31.58 -1.64 -3.59
CA PRO A 29 31.04 -1.37 -4.92
C PRO A 29 30.22 -2.52 -5.53
N ARG A 30 30.36 -3.76 -5.02
CA ARG A 30 29.54 -4.91 -5.43
C ARG A 30 28.08 -4.76 -5.01
N ASP A 31 27.83 -3.98 -3.96
CA ASP A 31 26.49 -3.72 -3.43
C ASP A 31 25.77 -2.59 -4.16
N PHE A 32 26.47 -1.87 -5.03
CA PHE A 32 25.96 -0.67 -5.66
C PHE A 32 24.97 -1.02 -6.77
N ALA A 33 24.05 -0.08 -6.98
CA ALA A 33 23.17 -0.11 -8.12
C ALA A 33 23.95 0.08 -9.42
N ARG A 34 23.38 -0.39 -10.53
CA ARG A 34 23.87 -0.07 -11.88
C ARG A 34 22.91 0.93 -12.55
N PRO A 35 23.38 1.82 -13.43
CA PRO A 35 22.49 2.65 -14.23
C PRO A 35 21.62 1.79 -15.15
N HIS A 36 20.33 2.10 -15.23
CA HIS A 36 19.43 1.46 -16.19
C HIS A 36 19.77 1.93 -17.62
N LYS A 37 19.74 1.00 -18.57
CA LYS A 37 20.00 1.29 -19.99
C LYS A 37 18.69 1.61 -20.70
N ARG A 38 18.63 2.74 -21.42
CA ARG A 38 17.47 3.10 -22.24
C ARG A 38 17.14 1.95 -23.21
N GLY A 39 15.87 1.56 -23.24
CA GLY A 39 15.37 0.49 -24.12
C GLY A 39 15.47 -0.92 -23.52
N SER A 40 16.07 -1.08 -22.34
CA SER A 40 16.07 -2.35 -21.61
C SER A 40 14.69 -2.68 -21.04
N LYS A 41 14.47 -3.96 -20.77
CA LYS A 41 13.23 -4.43 -20.13
C LYS A 41 13.15 -3.96 -18.68
N PHE A 42 11.93 -3.86 -18.16
CA PHE A 42 11.74 -3.55 -16.73
C PHE A 42 12.31 -4.63 -15.80
N SER A 43 12.36 -5.89 -16.24
CA SER A 43 13.05 -6.95 -15.49
C SER A 43 14.54 -6.65 -15.28
N GLU A 44 15.21 -6.10 -16.30
CA GLU A 44 16.62 -5.71 -16.22
C GLU A 44 16.81 -4.52 -15.25
N PHE A 45 15.84 -3.61 -15.15
CA PHE A 45 15.86 -2.56 -14.13
C PHE A 45 15.86 -3.13 -12.70
N LEU A 46 15.08 -4.19 -12.43
CA LEU A 46 15.09 -4.83 -11.10
C LEU A 46 16.46 -5.45 -10.76
N GLU A 47 17.18 -5.94 -11.76
CA GLU A 47 18.55 -6.45 -11.63
C GLU A 47 19.61 -5.35 -11.48
N THR A 48 19.26 -4.08 -11.73
CA THR A 48 20.16 -2.97 -11.47
C THR A 48 20.02 -2.37 -10.07
N LEU A 49 19.00 -2.76 -9.30
CA LEU A 49 18.82 -2.32 -7.91
C LEU A 49 19.98 -2.81 -7.02
N PRO A 50 20.43 -1.99 -6.05
CA PRO A 50 21.59 -2.32 -5.23
C PRO A 50 21.36 -3.61 -4.43
N SER A 51 22.39 -4.40 -4.13
CA SER A 51 22.26 -5.62 -3.33
C SER A 51 22.30 -5.37 -1.82
N ILE A 52 21.58 -4.34 -1.37
CA ILE A 52 21.51 -3.97 0.05
C ILE A 52 20.12 -3.47 0.45
N LEU A 53 19.82 -3.51 1.75
CA LEU A 53 18.62 -2.96 2.38
C LEU A 53 17.32 -3.40 1.65
N ALA A 54 16.40 -2.46 1.44
CA ALA A 54 15.07 -2.69 0.87
C ALA A 54 15.09 -3.42 -0.48
N ALA A 55 16.14 -3.25 -1.30
CA ALA A 55 16.23 -3.97 -2.57
C ALA A 55 16.48 -5.48 -2.38
N VAL A 56 17.21 -5.87 -1.34
CA VAL A 56 17.37 -7.29 -0.96
C VAL A 56 16.07 -7.82 -0.37
N GLU A 57 15.41 -7.05 0.51
CA GLU A 57 14.13 -7.43 1.10
C GLU A 57 13.04 -7.62 0.04
N PHE A 58 12.99 -6.72 -0.95
CA PHE A 58 12.07 -6.81 -2.08
C PHE A 58 12.29 -8.10 -2.89
N ARG A 59 13.54 -8.42 -3.26
CA ARG A 59 13.85 -9.67 -3.98
C ARG A 59 13.47 -10.91 -3.16
N ARG A 60 13.78 -10.92 -1.86
CA ARG A 60 13.39 -12.00 -0.95
C ARG A 60 11.88 -12.18 -0.87
N LEU A 61 11.12 -11.08 -0.83
CA LEU A 61 9.66 -11.12 -0.85
C LEU A 61 9.14 -11.71 -2.16
N VAL A 62 9.65 -11.24 -3.30
CA VAL A 62 9.28 -11.78 -4.63
C VAL A 62 9.56 -13.27 -4.71
N ASP A 63 10.75 -13.71 -4.31
CA ASP A 63 11.12 -15.13 -4.30
C ASP A 63 10.21 -15.98 -3.41
N ALA A 64 9.86 -15.46 -2.22
CA ALA A 64 8.95 -16.12 -1.29
C ALA A 64 7.54 -16.27 -1.88
N LEU A 65 7.01 -15.22 -2.51
CA LEU A 65 5.71 -15.23 -3.18
C LEU A 65 5.70 -16.24 -4.34
N LEU A 66 6.72 -16.22 -5.19
CA LEU A 66 6.86 -17.17 -6.30
C LEU A 66 6.98 -18.62 -5.83
N ALA A 67 7.74 -18.86 -4.75
CA ALA A 67 7.89 -20.18 -4.16
C ALA A 67 6.58 -20.68 -3.54
N ALA A 68 5.84 -19.83 -2.82
CA ALA A 68 4.53 -20.15 -2.27
C ALA A 68 3.52 -20.48 -3.37
N HIS A 69 3.45 -19.63 -4.40
CA HIS A 69 2.57 -19.80 -5.56
C HIS A 69 2.86 -21.11 -6.30
N ARG A 70 4.14 -21.41 -6.61
CA ARG A 70 4.53 -22.68 -7.26
C ARG A 70 4.17 -23.91 -6.43
N LYS A 71 4.25 -23.79 -5.11
CA LYS A 71 3.87 -24.86 -4.15
C LYS A 71 2.37 -24.89 -3.86
N LYS A 72 1.56 -24.04 -4.52
CA LYS A 72 0.11 -23.88 -4.30
C LYS A 72 -0.23 -23.62 -2.82
N LYS A 73 0.64 -22.90 -2.11
CA LYS A 73 0.38 -22.47 -0.73
C LYS A 73 -0.45 -21.18 -0.73
N PRO A 74 -1.41 -21.00 0.20
CA PRO A 74 -2.11 -19.74 0.37
C PRO A 74 -1.16 -18.59 0.68
N ILE A 75 -1.38 -17.46 0.03
CA ILE A 75 -0.70 -16.19 0.26
C ILE A 75 -1.75 -15.21 0.79
N LEU A 76 -1.62 -14.85 2.07
CA LEU A 76 -2.53 -13.96 2.78
C LEU A 76 -1.89 -12.58 2.91
N TRP A 77 -2.63 -11.54 2.56
CA TRP A 77 -2.16 -10.16 2.60
C TRP A 77 -2.82 -9.38 3.73
N GLY A 78 -2.01 -8.67 4.52
CA GLY A 78 -2.48 -7.70 5.50
C GLY A 78 -2.32 -6.28 4.95
N LEU A 79 -3.39 -5.49 4.87
CA LEU A 79 -3.31 -4.11 4.36
C LEU A 79 -4.20 -3.12 5.11
N GLY A 80 -3.72 -1.87 5.20
CA GLY A 80 -4.51 -0.74 5.70
C GLY A 80 -5.27 -0.03 4.59
N GLY A 81 -6.18 0.88 4.98
CA GLY A 81 -7.01 1.64 4.02
C GLY A 81 -6.23 2.46 2.99
N HIS A 82 -4.99 2.86 3.29
CA HIS A 82 -4.15 3.64 2.37
C HIS A 82 -3.87 2.93 1.04
N VAL A 83 -3.80 1.60 1.03
CA VAL A 83 -3.55 0.84 -0.21
C VAL A 83 -4.70 1.04 -1.20
N ILE A 84 -5.95 0.96 -0.70
CA ILE A 84 -7.15 1.15 -1.52
C ILE A 84 -7.34 2.63 -1.87
N LYS A 85 -7.19 3.51 -0.87
CA LYS A 85 -7.35 4.97 -1.02
C LYS A 85 -6.53 5.56 -2.17
N VAL A 86 -5.30 5.07 -2.38
CA VAL A 86 -4.41 5.59 -3.45
C VAL A 86 -4.58 4.89 -4.80
N GLY A 87 -5.63 4.08 -4.95
CA GLY A 87 -6.04 3.51 -6.23
C GLY A 87 -5.31 2.21 -6.62
N LEU A 88 -4.78 1.44 -5.67
CA LEU A 88 -4.10 0.17 -5.97
C LEU A 88 -5.05 -1.04 -6.08
N ALA A 89 -6.35 -0.86 -5.87
CA ALA A 89 -7.35 -1.92 -6.00
C ALA A 89 -7.23 -2.72 -7.34
N PRO A 90 -7.10 -2.09 -8.53
CA PRO A 90 -6.94 -2.84 -9.78
C PRO A 90 -5.72 -3.76 -9.82
N ILE A 91 -4.63 -3.37 -9.15
CA ILE A 91 -3.41 -4.19 -9.07
C ILE A 91 -3.61 -5.36 -8.11
N LEU A 92 -4.31 -5.14 -6.99
CA LEU A 92 -4.66 -6.22 -6.06
C LEU A 92 -5.58 -7.24 -6.74
N ILE A 93 -6.56 -6.79 -7.52
CA ILE A 93 -7.46 -7.66 -8.29
C ILE A 93 -6.68 -8.51 -9.29
N ASP A 94 -5.77 -7.91 -10.08
CA ASP A 94 -4.92 -8.66 -11.01
C ASP A 94 -4.05 -9.70 -10.26
N LEU A 95 -3.56 -9.39 -9.06
CA LEU A 95 -2.83 -10.36 -8.23
C LEU A 95 -3.71 -11.46 -7.66
N ILE A 96 -4.96 -11.17 -7.28
CA ILE A 96 -5.96 -12.17 -6.87
C ILE A 96 -6.24 -13.12 -8.03
N GLU A 97 -6.54 -12.58 -9.22
CA GLU A 97 -6.84 -13.36 -10.43
C GLU A 97 -5.68 -14.26 -10.86
N ARG A 98 -4.44 -13.79 -10.66
CA ARG A 98 -3.22 -14.57 -10.92
C ARG A 98 -2.87 -15.58 -9.81
N GLY A 99 -3.64 -15.63 -8.73
CA GLY A 99 -3.43 -16.57 -7.63
C GLY A 99 -2.26 -16.20 -6.69
N PHE A 100 -1.88 -14.92 -6.63
CA PHE A 100 -0.90 -14.41 -5.66
C PHE A 100 -1.53 -13.90 -4.35
N VAL A 101 -2.86 -13.90 -4.26
CA VAL A 101 -3.61 -13.52 -3.06
C VAL A 101 -4.79 -14.49 -2.91
N GLN A 102 -4.88 -15.16 -1.77
CA GLN A 102 -6.00 -16.06 -1.42
C GLN A 102 -6.90 -15.47 -0.34
N GLY A 103 -6.43 -14.45 0.37
CA GLY A 103 -7.22 -13.76 1.39
C GLY A 103 -6.58 -12.44 1.76
N ILE A 104 -7.43 -11.48 2.13
CA ILE A 104 -7.02 -10.15 2.59
C ILE A 104 -7.54 -9.94 4.01
N ALA A 105 -6.64 -9.62 4.93
CA ALA A 105 -6.98 -9.06 6.22
C ALA A 105 -6.80 -7.53 6.14
N SER A 106 -7.84 -6.76 6.46
CA SER A 106 -7.79 -5.31 6.32
C SER A 106 -8.47 -4.57 7.47
N THR A 107 -8.17 -3.27 7.55
CA THR A 107 -8.87 -2.32 8.42
C THR A 107 -10.24 -1.96 7.84
N GLY A 108 -11.20 -1.55 8.68
CA GLY A 108 -12.49 -1.02 8.21
C GLY A 108 -12.36 0.17 7.24
N ALA A 109 -11.30 0.97 7.35
CA ALA A 109 -11.02 2.06 6.39
C ALA A 109 -10.80 1.55 4.95
N ALA A 110 -10.23 0.36 4.77
CA ALA A 110 -10.07 -0.21 3.43
C ALA A 110 -11.43 -0.53 2.79
N LEU A 111 -12.35 -1.10 3.58
CA LEU A 111 -13.72 -1.36 3.15
C LEU A 111 -14.46 -0.06 2.81
N ILE A 112 -14.33 0.97 3.63
CA ILE A 112 -14.96 2.28 3.38
C ILE A 112 -14.44 2.88 2.06
N HIS A 113 -13.11 2.90 1.88
CA HIS A 113 -12.53 3.45 0.66
C HIS A 113 -12.94 2.69 -0.60
N ASP A 114 -12.99 1.36 -0.52
CA ASP A 114 -13.44 0.51 -1.62
C ASP A 114 -14.92 0.75 -1.94
N PHE A 115 -15.77 0.75 -0.91
CA PHE A 115 -17.20 0.98 -1.02
C PHE A 115 -17.54 2.34 -1.64
N GLU A 116 -16.93 3.43 -1.15
CA GLU A 116 -17.13 4.77 -1.69
C GLU A 116 -16.64 4.89 -3.13
N THR A 117 -15.49 4.27 -3.44
CA THR A 117 -14.97 4.25 -4.81
C THR A 117 -15.91 3.51 -5.75
N ALA A 118 -16.42 2.35 -5.34
CA ALA A 118 -17.36 1.56 -6.13
C ALA A 118 -18.71 2.28 -6.32
N LEU A 119 -19.22 2.93 -5.27
CA LEU A 119 -20.53 3.59 -5.28
C LEU A 119 -20.50 4.96 -5.98
N ALA A 120 -19.49 5.78 -5.71
CA ALA A 120 -19.43 7.19 -6.10
C ALA A 120 -18.27 7.55 -7.04
N GLY A 121 -17.40 6.59 -7.37
CA GLY A 121 -16.22 6.79 -8.21
C GLY A 121 -15.09 7.59 -7.55
N ARG A 122 -15.20 7.87 -6.24
CA ARG A 122 -14.25 8.67 -5.46
C ARG A 122 -14.34 8.32 -3.97
N THR A 123 -13.26 8.56 -3.24
CA THR A 123 -13.17 8.38 -1.78
C THR A 123 -12.14 9.36 -1.21
N SER A 124 -11.90 9.32 0.10
CA SER A 124 -10.93 10.12 0.86
C SER A 124 -11.29 11.59 0.93
N GLU A 125 -12.13 11.92 1.91
CA GLU A 125 -12.40 13.30 2.30
C GLU A 125 -11.14 14.03 2.83
N ASP A 126 -11.20 15.37 2.78
CA ASP A 126 -10.19 16.25 3.39
C ASP A 126 -10.35 16.23 4.92
N VAL A 127 -9.47 15.48 5.58
CA VAL A 127 -9.51 15.24 7.03
C VAL A 127 -9.46 16.56 7.80
N GLU A 128 -8.56 17.47 7.45
CA GLU A 128 -8.36 18.72 8.20
C GLU A 128 -9.58 19.64 8.05
N ALA A 129 -10.06 19.82 6.81
CA ALA A 129 -11.21 20.67 6.54
C ALA A 129 -12.52 20.15 7.14
N GLN A 130 -12.70 18.82 7.21
CA GLN A 130 -13.92 18.21 7.71
C GLN A 130 -13.93 18.06 9.23
N LEU A 131 -12.79 17.75 9.86
CA LEU A 131 -12.68 17.68 11.32
C LEU A 131 -13.00 19.02 11.97
N ALA A 132 -12.47 20.12 11.43
CA ALA A 132 -12.76 21.47 11.91
C ALA A 132 -14.26 21.82 11.89
N ARG A 133 -15.04 21.12 11.06
CA ARG A 133 -16.48 21.34 10.87
C ARG A 133 -17.36 20.27 11.54
N GLY A 134 -16.76 19.28 12.22
CA GLY A 134 -17.49 18.15 12.77
C GLY A 134 -18.18 17.28 11.71
N ARG A 135 -17.66 17.28 10.48
CA ARG A 135 -18.24 16.58 9.32
C ARG A 135 -17.43 15.38 8.86
N PHE A 136 -16.28 15.13 9.50
CA PHE A 136 -15.43 14.00 9.17
C PHE A 136 -16.15 12.67 9.42
N GLY A 137 -16.19 11.80 8.41
CA GLY A 137 -16.85 10.50 8.49
C GLY A 137 -18.38 10.54 8.45
N MET A 138 -18.98 11.67 8.05
CA MET A 138 -20.44 11.90 8.12
C MET A 138 -21.16 11.65 6.78
N SER A 139 -20.60 10.84 5.87
CA SER A 139 -21.33 10.42 4.65
C SER A 139 -22.53 9.55 5.02
N GLU A 140 -23.73 10.01 4.65
CA GLU A 140 -24.98 9.31 4.92
C GLU A 140 -25.00 7.94 4.24
N GLU A 141 -24.64 7.88 2.95
CA GLU A 141 -24.63 6.63 2.20
C GLU A 141 -23.64 5.63 2.79
N THR A 142 -22.41 6.06 3.09
CA THR A 142 -21.38 5.19 3.70
C THR A 142 -21.86 4.64 5.04
N GLY A 143 -22.31 5.51 5.95
CA GLY A 143 -22.74 5.09 7.29
C GLY A 143 -24.00 4.21 7.26
N ALA A 144 -25.05 4.66 6.58
CA ALA A 144 -26.35 3.99 6.59
C ALA A 144 -26.32 2.66 5.83
N LEU A 145 -25.71 2.62 4.64
CA LEU A 145 -25.68 1.40 3.82
C LEU A 145 -24.77 0.34 4.44
N LEU A 146 -23.57 0.71 4.90
CA LEU A 146 -22.69 -0.26 5.56
C LEU A 146 -23.32 -0.82 6.85
N ASN A 147 -24.02 0.00 7.64
CA ASN A 147 -24.74 -0.50 8.82
C ASN A 147 -25.86 -1.48 8.44
N LYS A 148 -26.64 -1.16 7.40
CA LYS A 148 -27.68 -2.05 6.88
C LYS A 148 -27.09 -3.37 6.38
N LEU A 149 -25.96 -3.31 5.69
CA LEU A 149 -25.24 -4.49 5.19
C LEU A 149 -24.64 -5.33 6.30
N ALA A 150 -24.19 -4.74 7.41
CA ALA A 150 -23.72 -5.48 8.58
C ALA A 150 -24.86 -6.28 9.23
N LYS A 151 -26.04 -5.66 9.40
CA LYS A 151 -27.24 -6.35 9.90
C LYS A 151 -27.70 -7.47 8.96
N PHE A 152 -27.67 -7.21 7.65
CA PHE A 152 -27.97 -8.20 6.63
C PHE A 152 -26.99 -9.38 6.69
N ALA A 153 -25.69 -9.11 6.72
CA ALA A 153 -24.66 -10.14 6.81
C ALA A 153 -24.87 -11.05 8.02
N HIS A 154 -25.17 -10.47 9.18
CA HIS A 154 -25.49 -11.25 10.38
C HIS A 154 -26.73 -12.12 10.23
N ARG A 155 -27.82 -11.59 9.64
CA ARG A 155 -29.08 -12.33 9.47
C ARG A 155 -28.95 -13.49 8.49
N GLU A 156 -28.15 -13.33 7.44
CA GLU A 156 -27.98 -14.32 6.37
C GLU A 156 -26.74 -15.23 6.58
N ASP A 157 -26.07 -15.13 7.73
CA ASP A 157 -24.82 -15.87 8.04
C ASP A 157 -23.71 -15.68 6.99
N LEU A 158 -23.52 -14.44 6.52
CA LEU A 158 -22.50 -14.05 5.54
C LEU A 158 -21.34 -13.31 6.20
N GLY A 159 -20.16 -13.41 5.58
CA GLY A 159 -19.05 -12.50 5.89
C GLY A 159 -19.43 -11.05 5.54
N PHE A 160 -19.03 -10.08 6.37
CA PHE A 160 -19.40 -8.68 6.12
C PHE A 160 -18.87 -8.15 4.77
N GLY A 161 -17.62 -8.46 4.43
CA GLY A 161 -17.04 -8.10 3.12
C GLY A 161 -17.76 -8.77 1.95
N GLU A 162 -18.24 -10.01 2.14
CA GLU A 162 -19.04 -10.72 1.13
C GLU A 162 -20.40 -10.04 0.93
N ALA A 163 -21.08 -9.66 2.01
CA ALA A 163 -22.35 -8.95 1.93
C ALA A 163 -22.20 -7.60 1.20
N VAL A 164 -21.14 -6.85 1.49
CA VAL A 164 -20.84 -5.59 0.81
C VAL A 164 -20.52 -5.82 -0.67
N GLY A 165 -19.65 -6.79 -0.99
CA GLY A 165 -19.33 -7.14 -2.38
C GLY A 165 -20.56 -7.55 -3.18
N ARG A 166 -21.44 -8.39 -2.61
CA ARG A 166 -22.71 -8.78 -3.24
C ARG A 166 -23.59 -7.56 -3.51
N PHE A 167 -23.73 -6.65 -2.55
CA PHE A 167 -24.49 -5.42 -2.72
C PHE A 167 -23.93 -4.55 -3.84
N LEU A 168 -22.60 -4.37 -3.90
CA LEU A 168 -21.94 -3.59 -4.94
C LEU A 168 -22.12 -4.23 -6.32
N CYS A 169 -21.95 -5.55 -6.45
CA CYS A 169 -22.17 -6.25 -7.72
C CYS A 169 -23.63 -6.16 -8.21
N GLN A 170 -24.61 -6.14 -7.30
CA GLN A 170 -26.03 -6.04 -7.63
C GLN A 170 -26.46 -4.60 -7.94
N SER A 171 -25.88 -3.63 -7.22
CA SER A 171 -26.16 -2.19 -7.41
C SER A 171 -25.43 -1.63 -8.63
N ALA A 172 -24.39 -2.31 -9.11
CA ALA A 172 -23.63 -1.94 -10.30
C ALA A 172 -24.46 -2.17 -11.58
N ASN A 173 -25.31 -1.21 -11.89
CA ASN A 173 -25.68 -0.87 -13.26
C ASN A 173 -25.27 0.59 -13.56
N PRO A 174 -23.96 0.94 -13.56
CA PRO A 174 -23.54 2.30 -13.85
C PRO A 174 -23.58 2.56 -15.37
N PRO A 175 -23.96 3.78 -15.82
CA PRO A 175 -23.90 4.14 -17.23
C PRO A 175 -22.45 4.03 -17.73
N LYS A 176 -22.26 3.28 -18.82
CA LYS A 176 -20.97 3.09 -19.48
C LYS A 176 -20.36 4.45 -19.88
N PRO A 177 -19.15 4.81 -19.43
CA PRO A 177 -18.34 5.73 -20.21
C PRO A 177 -17.86 4.98 -21.45
N LYS A 178 -18.19 5.49 -22.64
CA LYS A 178 -17.72 4.92 -23.92
C LYS A 178 -16.18 4.79 -23.87
N GLY A 179 -15.65 3.57 -23.91
CA GLY A 179 -14.25 3.31 -24.26
C GLY A 179 -13.27 2.85 -23.16
N ARG A 180 -13.69 2.49 -21.95
CA ARG A 180 -12.78 1.87 -20.96
C ARG A 180 -13.22 0.46 -20.56
N ARG A 181 -12.26 -0.49 -20.57
CA ARG A 181 -12.42 -1.85 -20.04
C ARG A 181 -12.77 -1.76 -18.54
N ARG A 182 -13.60 -2.70 -18.09
CA ARG A 182 -14.22 -2.80 -16.76
C ARG A 182 -13.31 -2.28 -15.65
N ALA A 183 -13.75 -1.23 -14.94
CA ALA A 183 -13.34 -1.03 -13.56
C ALA A 183 -14.24 -1.96 -12.74
N VAL A 184 -13.67 -3.04 -12.26
CA VAL A 184 -14.25 -3.88 -11.21
C VAL A 184 -13.57 -3.39 -9.94
N ALA A 185 -14.37 -2.97 -8.97
CA ALA A 185 -13.93 -2.92 -7.57
C ALA A 185 -13.90 -4.35 -7.04
#